data_AF-A0A9J6CBG5-F1
#
_entry.id   AF-A0A9J6CBG5-F1
#
_cell.length_a   1.000
_cell.length_b   1.000
_cell.length_c   1.000
_cell.angle_alpha   90.00
_cell.angle_beta   90.00
_cell.angle_gamma   90.00
#
_symmetry.space_group_name_H-M   'P 1'
#
loop_
_entity.id
_entity.type
_entity.pdbx_description
1 polymer ?
#
loop_
_entity_poly.entity_id
_entity_poly.type
_entity_poly.pdbx_seq_one_letter_code
_entity_poly.pdbx_strand_id
1 'polypeptide(L)'
;MKVKKFCWCVRLSNFAIVIGCLGAFMSLFLVLLIGGFLLNYDSITTSIREKGDYDNVNLAMFLEKWKNVVITILSLYISLQFLSFVGSISLTCGTIHKRPKLIITWLVVQSLLIVFWVFTSITINDVNLLLYTLLSIYFWVCIYSLYHAMTSQFDSFYTIESV
;
A
#
# COMPACT_ATOMS: atom_id res chain seq x y z
N MET A 1 -16.74 29.12 -8.17
CA MET A 1 -16.71 28.45 -6.85
C MET A 1 -17.74 27.32 -6.80
N LYS A 2 -17.31 26.06 -6.96
CA LYS A 2 -18.02 24.84 -6.53
C LYS A 2 -16.94 23.76 -6.34
N VAL A 3 -16.33 23.73 -5.17
CA VAL A 3 -15.53 22.57 -4.75
C VAL A 3 -16.54 21.44 -4.59
N LYS A 4 -16.63 20.55 -5.58
CA LYS A 4 -17.48 19.35 -5.49
C LYS A 4 -17.01 18.57 -4.26
N LYS A 5 -17.82 18.64 -3.20
CA LYS A 5 -17.70 17.87 -1.97
C LYS A 5 -17.88 16.38 -2.31
N PHE A 6 -16.85 15.72 -2.82
CA PHE A 6 -16.89 14.27 -3.07
C PHE A 6 -16.33 13.44 -1.91
N CYS A 7 -15.75 14.09 -0.89
CA CYS A 7 -15.41 13.45 0.37
C CYS A 7 -16.11 14.16 1.52
N TRP A 8 -16.88 13.36 2.27
CA TRP A 8 -17.68 13.68 3.42
C TRP A 8 -16.88 14.47 4.48
N CYS A 9 -17.26 15.73 4.70
CA CYS A 9 -17.07 16.60 5.88
C CYS A 9 -15.71 16.72 6.62
N VAL A 10 -14.67 15.97 6.29
CA VAL A 10 -13.32 16.13 6.85
C VAL A 10 -12.45 16.83 5.81
N ARG A 11 -11.63 17.79 6.26
CA ARG A 11 -10.67 18.49 5.40
C ARG A 11 -9.83 17.41 4.69
N LEU A 12 -9.96 17.28 3.37
CA LEU A 12 -9.30 16.23 2.55
C LEU A 12 -7.79 16.13 2.83
N SER A 13 -7.19 17.27 3.20
CA SER A 13 -5.82 17.39 3.69
C SER A 13 -5.55 16.63 5.00
N ASN A 14 -6.43 16.69 6.00
CA ASN A 14 -6.24 15.94 7.25
C ASN A 14 -6.38 14.45 7.01
N PHE A 15 -7.30 14.05 6.13
CA PHE A 15 -7.50 12.65 5.79
C PHE A 15 -6.27 12.05 5.09
N ALA A 16 -5.66 12.79 4.16
CA ALA A 16 -4.42 12.35 3.50
C ALA A 16 -3.24 12.22 4.48
N ILE A 17 -3.15 13.10 5.49
CA ILE A 17 -2.13 12.98 6.56
C ILE A 17 -2.36 11.71 7.39
N VAL A 18 -3.61 11.45 7.79
CA VAL A 18 -3.95 10.24 8.57
C VAL A 18 -3.66 8.98 7.76
N ILE A 19 -4.05 8.93 6.49
CA ILE A 19 -3.74 7.81 5.59
C ILE A 19 -2.23 7.64 5.44
N GLY A 20 -1.49 8.71 5.21
CA GLY A 20 -0.02 8.65 5.07
C GLY A 20 0.65 8.13 6.34
N CYS A 21 0.26 8.61 7.53
CA CYS A 21 0.79 8.09 8.79
C CYS A 21 0.43 6.62 9.03
N LEU A 22 -0.83 6.24 8.80
CA LEU A 22 -1.30 4.88 9.02
C LEU A 22 -0.67 3.91 8.02
N GLY A 23 -0.53 4.32 6.76
CA GLY A 23 0.17 3.57 5.71
C GLY A 23 1.65 3.39 6.01
N ALA A 24 2.34 4.42 6.50
CA ALA A 24 3.74 4.31 6.92
C ALA A 24 3.89 3.33 8.11
N PHE A 25 3.02 3.42 9.11
CA PHE A 25 3.07 2.50 10.25
C PHE A 25 2.78 1.04 9.82
N MET A 26 1.71 0.82 9.05
CA MET A 26 1.32 -0.52 8.60
C MET A 26 2.36 -1.17 7.67
N SER A 27 2.96 -0.40 6.75
CA SER A 27 4.00 -0.90 5.86
C SER A 27 5.24 -1.36 6.62
N LEU A 28 5.70 -0.58 7.61
CA LEU A 28 6.84 -0.94 8.46
C LEU A 28 6.52 -2.18 9.31
N PHE A 29 5.32 -2.23 9.90
CA PHE A 29 4.86 -3.41 10.65
C PHE A 29 4.84 -4.68 9.78
N LEU A 30 4.34 -4.58 8.54
CA LEU A 30 4.34 -5.70 7.59
C LEU A 30 5.76 -6.16 7.24
N VAL A 31 6.68 -5.22 6.99
CA VAL A 31 8.09 -5.54 6.71
C VAL A 31 8.71 -6.32 7.86
N LEU A 32 8.44 -5.92 9.11
CA LEU A 32 8.95 -6.63 10.29
C LEU A 32 8.34 -8.03 10.42
N LEU A 33 7.03 -8.17 10.19
CA LEU A 33 6.34 -9.46 10.29
C LEU A 33 6.86 -10.43 9.23
N ILE A 34 6.90 -9.99 7.96
CA ILE A 34 7.37 -10.81 6.85
C ILE A 34 8.87 -11.10 6.98
N GLY A 35 9.67 -10.11 7.37
CA GLY A 35 11.09 -10.30 7.65
C GLY A 35 11.34 -11.32 8.75
N GLY A 36 10.58 -11.25 9.85
CA GLY A 36 10.63 -12.24 10.93
C GLY A 36 10.23 -13.64 10.49
N PHE A 37 9.22 -13.75 9.60
CA PHE A 37 8.83 -15.00 8.98
C PHE A 37 9.93 -15.57 8.07
N LEU A 38 10.57 -14.76 7.22
CA LEU A 38 11.67 -15.24 6.37
C LEU A 38 12.88 -15.71 7.18
N LEU A 39 13.25 -14.97 8.22
CA LEU A 39 14.40 -15.33 9.07
C LEU A 39 14.17 -16.64 9.82
N ASN A 40 12.91 -16.95 10.15
CA ASN A 40 12.50 -18.16 10.86
C ASN A 40 11.75 -19.14 9.95
N TYR A 41 11.95 -19.08 8.63
CA TYR A 41 11.14 -19.85 7.68
C TYR A 41 11.18 -21.35 8.00
N ASP A 42 12.38 -21.89 8.19
CA ASP A 42 12.58 -23.32 8.42
C ASP A 42 11.96 -23.76 9.76
N SER A 43 12.12 -22.99 10.84
CA SER A 43 11.51 -23.31 12.15
C SER A 43 9.98 -23.17 12.17
N ILE A 44 9.43 -22.26 11.38
CA ILE A 44 7.97 -22.12 11.22
C ILE A 44 7.41 -23.28 10.41
N THR A 45 8.06 -23.68 9.31
CA THR A 45 7.59 -24.82 8.51
C THR A 45 7.62 -26.14 9.30
N THR A 46 8.66 -26.38 10.11
CA THR A 46 8.73 -27.58 10.96
C THR A 46 7.69 -27.57 12.06
N SER A 47 7.48 -26.43 12.74
CA SER A 47 6.46 -26.32 13.79
C SER A 47 5.03 -26.44 13.27
N ILE A 48 4.75 -25.99 12.04
CA ILE A 48 3.46 -26.20 11.37
C ILE A 48 3.25 -27.69 11.07
N ARG A 49 4.29 -28.39 10.60
CA ARG A 49 4.25 -29.84 10.32
C ARG A 49 4.01 -30.66 11.58
N GLU A 50 4.63 -30.29 12.70
CA GLU A 50 4.51 -30.99 13.98
C GLU A 50 3.14 -30.81 14.67
N LYS A 51 2.41 -29.73 14.35
CA LYS A 51 1.05 -29.48 14.88
C LYS A 51 -0.01 -30.45 14.36
N GLY A 52 0.29 -31.27 13.34
CA GLY A 52 -0.47 -32.47 13.00
C GLY A 52 -1.87 -32.27 12.39
N ASP A 53 -2.32 -31.02 12.16
CA ASP A 53 -3.57 -30.76 11.47
C ASP A 53 -3.42 -31.01 9.96
N TYR A 54 -4.42 -31.62 9.32
CA TYR A 54 -4.33 -32.05 7.91
C TYR A 54 -4.05 -30.87 6.96
N ASP A 55 -4.69 -29.72 7.23
CA ASP A 55 -4.48 -28.49 6.45
C ASP A 55 -3.09 -27.88 6.69
N ASN A 56 -2.57 -27.98 7.91
CA ASN A 56 -1.23 -27.51 8.26
C ASN A 56 -0.12 -28.36 7.61
N VAL A 57 -0.33 -29.67 7.53
CA VAL A 57 0.62 -30.60 6.88
C VAL A 57 0.67 -30.38 5.37
N ASN A 58 -0.47 -30.15 4.72
CA ASN A 58 -0.52 -29.77 3.30
C ASN A 58 0.15 -28.42 3.02
N LEU A 59 -0.07 -27.44 3.91
CA LEU A 59 0.58 -26.13 3.82
C LEU A 59 2.11 -26.25 3.97
N ALA A 60 2.59 -27.05 4.92
CA ALA A 60 4.02 -27.29 5.14
C ALA A 60 4.69 -27.96 3.93
N MET A 61 4.06 -28.99 3.33
CA MET A 61 4.57 -29.64 2.12
C MET A 61 4.58 -28.68 0.91
N PHE A 62 3.58 -27.80 0.79
CA PHE A 62 3.56 -26.77 -0.24
C PHE A 62 4.70 -25.75 -0.06
N LEU A 63 4.89 -25.27 1.17
CA LEU A 63 5.97 -24.34 1.54
C LEU A 63 7.35 -24.94 1.28
N GLU A 64 7.54 -26.24 1.54
CA GLU A 64 8.80 -26.92 1.25
C GLU A 64 9.04 -27.06 -0.26
N LYS A 65 8.01 -27.49 -1.01
CA LYS A 65 8.07 -27.67 -2.47
C LYS A 65 8.30 -26.37 -3.24
N TRP A 66 7.71 -25.27 -2.78
CA TRP A 66 7.76 -23.96 -3.44
C TRP A 66 8.62 -22.94 -2.68
N LYS A 67 9.49 -23.39 -1.77
CA LYS A 67 10.33 -22.54 -0.90
C LYS A 67 10.95 -21.37 -1.64
N ASN A 68 11.65 -21.63 -2.75
CA ASN A 68 12.33 -20.58 -3.53
C ASN A 68 11.34 -19.55 -4.08
N VAL A 69 10.20 -20.00 -4.61
CA VAL A 69 9.18 -19.10 -5.17
C VAL A 69 8.54 -18.25 -4.08
N VAL A 70 8.19 -18.85 -2.94
CA VAL A 70 7.62 -18.14 -1.79
C VAL A 70 8.59 -17.10 -1.25
N ILE A 71 9.87 -17.45 -1.08
CA ILE A 71 10.90 -16.52 -0.63
C ILE A 71 11.08 -15.37 -1.62
N THR A 72 11.13 -15.65 -2.93
CA THR A 72 11.26 -14.60 -3.95
C THR A 72 10.07 -13.65 -3.95
N ILE A 73 8.83 -14.17 -3.91
CA ILE A 73 7.62 -13.34 -3.89
C ILE A 73 7.56 -12.49 -2.63
N LEU A 74 7.83 -13.07 -1.45
CA LEU A 74 7.83 -12.32 -0.19
C LEU A 74 8.96 -11.27 -0.15
N SER A 75 10.13 -11.56 -0.70
CA SER A 75 11.23 -10.60 -0.81
C SER A 75 10.85 -9.41 -1.69
N LEU A 76 10.26 -9.67 -2.86
CA LEU A 76 9.77 -8.63 -3.76
C LEU A 76 8.66 -7.79 -3.10
N TYR A 77 7.79 -8.44 -2.32
CA TYR A 77 6.75 -7.78 -1.53
C TYR A 77 7.32 -6.90 -0.40
N ILE A 78 8.38 -7.32 0.28
CA ILE A 78 9.12 -6.49 1.24
C ILE A 78 9.64 -5.22 0.55
N SER A 79 10.28 -5.34 -0.62
CA SER A 79 10.78 -4.18 -1.36
C SER A 79 9.67 -3.20 -1.74
N LEU A 80 8.52 -3.72 -2.18
CA LEU A 80 7.31 -2.91 -2.44
C LEU A 80 6.82 -2.19 -1.18
N GLN A 81 6.86 -2.85 -0.01
CA GLN A 81 6.45 -2.22 1.24
C GLN A 81 7.42 -1.14 1.73
N PHE A 82 8.72 -1.30 1.50
CA PHE A 82 9.68 -0.22 1.73
C PHE A 82 9.41 0.99 0.85
N LEU A 83 9.10 0.78 -0.44
CA LEU A 83 8.68 1.87 -1.32
C LEU A 83 7.37 2.50 -0.80
N SER A 84 6.43 1.69 -0.32
CA SER A 84 5.16 2.15 0.27
C SER A 84 5.39 3.05 1.48
N PHE A 85 6.34 2.69 2.34
CA PHE A 85 6.74 3.48 3.50
C PHE A 85 7.25 4.86 3.07
N VAL A 86 8.19 4.91 2.13
CA VAL A 86 8.75 6.16 1.59
C VAL A 86 7.68 6.99 0.90
N GLY A 87 6.82 6.34 0.11
CA GLY A 87 5.67 6.98 -0.52
C GLY A 87 4.73 7.59 0.52
N SER A 88 4.46 6.88 1.62
CA SER A 88 3.52 7.32 2.65
C SER A 88 4.04 8.52 3.44
N ILE A 89 5.35 8.55 3.72
CA ILE A 89 6.02 9.75 4.25
C ILE A 89 5.92 10.90 3.23
N SER A 90 6.15 10.62 1.95
CA SER A 90 6.06 11.62 0.88
C SER A 90 4.64 12.19 0.76
N LEU A 91 3.60 11.38 0.93
CA LEU A 91 2.21 11.83 0.98
C LEU A 91 1.96 12.78 2.15
N THR A 92 2.39 12.40 3.35
CA THR A 92 2.23 13.23 4.55
C THR A 92 2.97 14.55 4.41
N CYS A 93 4.26 14.52 4.04
CA CYS A 93 5.06 15.72 3.82
C CYS A 93 4.52 16.59 2.68
N GLY A 94 4.11 15.98 1.57
CA GLY A 94 3.53 16.65 0.41
C GLY A 94 2.21 17.35 0.73
N THR A 95 1.40 16.74 1.60
CA THR A 95 0.14 17.33 2.07
C THR A 95 0.38 18.49 3.03
N ILE A 96 1.31 18.36 3.98
CA ILE A 96 1.66 19.41 4.95
C ILE A 96 2.28 20.63 4.24
N HIS A 97 3.23 20.39 3.33
CA HIS A 97 3.95 21.46 2.61
C HIS A 97 3.25 21.91 1.32
N LYS A 98 2.06 21.38 1.02
CA LYS A 98 1.30 21.63 -0.23
C LYS A 98 2.14 21.47 -1.51
N ARG A 99 3.02 20.47 -1.54
CA ARG A 99 3.89 20.18 -2.69
C ARG A 99 3.32 18.99 -3.49
N PRO A 100 2.61 19.23 -4.60
CA PRO A 100 1.92 18.17 -5.34
C PRO A 100 2.87 17.10 -5.89
N LYS A 101 4.11 17.47 -6.25
CA LYS A 101 5.12 16.53 -6.77
C LYS A 101 5.42 15.37 -5.83
N LEU A 102 5.37 15.57 -4.51
CA LEU A 102 5.63 14.52 -3.51
C LEU A 102 4.48 13.51 -3.40
N ILE A 103 3.26 13.92 -3.77
CA ILE A 103 2.07 13.07 -3.70
C ILE A 103 2.05 12.07 -4.86
N ILE A 104 2.63 12.43 -6.01
CA ILE A 104 2.80 11.51 -7.15
C ILE A 104 3.59 10.28 -6.74
N THR A 105 4.66 10.43 -5.95
CA THR A 105 5.47 9.29 -5.51
C THR A 105 4.61 8.25 -4.79
N TRP A 106 3.71 8.70 -3.90
CA TRP A 106 2.76 7.81 -3.24
C TRP A 106 1.77 7.17 -4.21
N LEU A 107 1.20 7.96 -5.13
CA LEU A 107 0.23 7.44 -6.12
C LEU A 107 0.84 6.35 -7.01
N VAL A 108 2.07 6.53 -7.49
CA VAL A 108 2.75 5.56 -8.33
C VAL A 108 3.02 4.28 -7.54
N VAL A 109 3.62 4.39 -6.35
CA VAL A 109 3.91 3.21 -5.51
C VAL A 109 2.63 2.46 -5.15
N GLN A 110 1.58 3.18 -4.76
CA GLN A 110 0.33 2.55 -4.37
C GLN A 110 -0.39 1.90 -5.57
N SER A 111 -0.22 2.43 -6.79
CA SER A 111 -0.73 1.78 -8.00
C SER A 111 -0.06 0.43 -8.26
N LEU A 112 1.27 0.32 -8.05
CA LEU A 112 2.00 -0.93 -8.20
C LEU A 112 1.55 -1.97 -7.17
N LEU A 113 1.31 -1.55 -5.93
CA LEU A 113 0.76 -2.40 -4.87
C LEU A 113 -0.65 -2.90 -5.21
N ILE A 114 -1.51 -2.05 -5.76
CA ILE A 114 -2.86 -2.45 -6.20
C ILE A 114 -2.75 -3.52 -7.29
N VAL A 115 -1.90 -3.34 -8.30
CA VAL A 115 -1.70 -4.35 -9.36
C VAL A 115 -1.22 -5.67 -8.77
N PHE A 116 -0.28 -5.63 -7.81
CA PHE A 116 0.21 -6.81 -7.12
C PHE A 116 -0.91 -7.53 -6.33
N TRP A 117 -1.78 -6.78 -5.64
CA TRP A 117 -2.91 -7.34 -4.91
C TRP A 117 -3.99 -7.91 -5.83
N VAL A 118 -4.30 -7.26 -6.95
CA VAL A 118 -5.21 -7.81 -7.97
C VAL A 118 -4.68 -9.15 -8.48
N PHE A 119 -3.40 -9.20 -8.86
CA PHE A 119 -2.78 -10.43 -9.36
C PHE A 119 -2.83 -11.56 -8.33
N THR A 120 -2.52 -11.23 -7.07
CA THR A 120 -2.55 -12.18 -5.95
C THR A 120 -3.97 -12.67 -5.65
N SER A 121 -4.97 -11.78 -5.69
CA SER A 121 -6.39 -12.12 -5.45
C SER A 121 -6.93 -13.07 -6.51
N ILE A 122 -6.58 -12.86 -7.78
CA ILE A 122 -6.96 -13.77 -8.87
C ILE A 122 -6.30 -15.15 -8.67
N THR A 123 -5.04 -15.17 -8.23
CA THR A 123 -4.28 -16.42 -8.04
C THR A 123 -4.81 -17.25 -6.86
N ILE A 124 -5.16 -16.61 -5.75
CA ILE A 124 -5.59 -17.28 -4.51
C ILE A 124 -7.11 -17.44 -4.46
N ASN A 125 -7.86 -16.77 -5.35
CA ASN A 125 -9.32 -16.71 -5.37
C ASN A 125 -9.91 -16.28 -4.01
N ASP A 126 -9.24 -15.33 -3.35
CA ASP A 126 -9.67 -14.80 -2.06
C ASP A 126 -10.54 -13.54 -2.25
N VAL A 127 -11.82 -13.68 -1.92
CA VAL A 127 -12.83 -12.61 -2.00
C VAL A 127 -12.54 -11.47 -1.03
N ASN A 128 -11.95 -11.75 0.14
CA ASN A 128 -11.60 -10.72 1.10
C ASN A 128 -10.48 -9.84 0.54
N LEU A 129 -9.46 -10.45 -0.08
CA LEU A 129 -8.38 -9.71 -0.72
C LEU A 129 -8.90 -8.82 -1.86
N LEU A 130 -9.93 -9.26 -2.57
CA LEU A 130 -10.60 -8.47 -3.61
C LEU A 130 -11.29 -7.24 -3.02
N LEU A 131 -12.01 -7.39 -1.90
CA LEU A 131 -12.63 -6.27 -1.18
C LEU A 131 -11.59 -5.25 -0.68
N TYR A 132 -10.48 -5.73 -0.10
CA TYR A 132 -9.37 -4.86 0.31
C TYR A 132 -8.77 -4.10 -0.87
N THR A 133 -8.68 -4.74 -2.03
CA THR A 133 -8.16 -4.12 -3.26
C THR A 133 -9.09 -3.01 -3.75
N LEU A 134 -10.42 -3.24 -3.74
CA LEU A 134 -11.42 -2.23 -4.12
C LEU A 134 -11.40 -1.02 -3.18
N LEU A 135 -11.31 -1.25 -1.87
CA LEU A 135 -11.18 -0.18 -0.88
C LEU A 135 -9.90 0.65 -1.11
N SER A 136 -8.82 -0.02 -1.49
CA SER A 136 -7.53 0.62 -1.77
C SER A 136 -7.57 1.46 -3.05
N ILE A 137 -8.28 0.99 -4.08
CA ILE A 137 -8.55 1.78 -5.30
C ILE A 137 -9.37 3.02 -4.96
N TYR A 138 -10.38 2.90 -4.09
CA TYR A 138 -11.17 4.05 -3.64
C TYR A 138 -10.29 5.12 -2.97
N PHE A 139 -9.42 4.72 -2.02
CA PHE A 139 -8.49 5.67 -1.40
C PHE A 139 -7.51 6.29 -2.41
N TRP A 140 -7.03 5.50 -3.37
CA TRP A 140 -6.17 5.99 -4.43
C TRP A 140 -6.85 7.11 -5.23
N VAL A 141 -8.11 6.91 -5.62
CA VAL A 141 -8.91 7.92 -6.34
C VAL A 141 -9.14 9.17 -5.50
N CYS A 142 -9.40 9.03 -4.19
CA CYS A 142 -9.54 10.18 -3.28
C CYS A 142 -8.27 11.03 -3.23
N ILE A 143 -7.09 10.40 -3.09
CA ILE A 143 -5.81 11.10 -3.06
C ILE A 143 -5.45 11.67 -4.44
N TYR A 144 -5.79 10.98 -5.53
CA TYR A 144 -5.62 11.49 -6.88
C TYR A 144 -6.46 12.77 -7.10
N SER A 145 -7.71 12.79 -6.65
CA SER A 145 -8.55 13.99 -6.68
C SER A 145 -7.95 15.14 -5.87
N LEU A 146 -7.33 14.84 -4.73
CA LEU A 146 -6.62 15.84 -3.91
C LEU A 146 -5.38 16.39 -4.65
N TYR A 147 -4.61 15.53 -5.31
CA TYR A 147 -3.47 15.92 -6.13
C TYR A 147 -3.87 16.85 -7.27
N HIS A 148 -4.95 16.52 -8.01
CA HIS A 148 -5.47 17.37 -9.08
C HIS A 148 -5.95 18.73 -8.55
N ALA A 149 -6.57 18.76 -7.36
CA ALA A 149 -6.97 20.02 -6.73
C ALA A 149 -5.76 20.90 -6.38
N MET A 150 -4.67 20.32 -5.85
CA MET A 150 -3.45 21.07 -5.52
C MET A 150 -2.70 21.60 -6.74
N THR A 151 -2.61 20.80 -7.80
CA THR A 151 -1.94 21.22 -9.06
C THR A 151 -2.67 22.36 -9.73
N SER A 152 -3.99 22.27 -9.87
CA SER A 152 -4.79 23.36 -10.46
C SER A 152 -4.68 24.70 -9.70
N GLN A 153 -4.52 24.67 -8.37
CA GLN A 153 -4.27 25.87 -7.57
C GLN A 153 -2.88 26.45 -7.82
N PHE A 154 -1.87 25.59 -8.03
CA PHE A 154 -0.50 26.00 -8.29
C PHE A 154 -0.38 26.72 -9.64
N ASP A 155 -1.02 26.18 -10.69
CA ASP A 155 -1.01 26.79 -12.03
C ASP A 155 -1.72 28.16 -12.03
N SER A 156 -2.79 28.32 -11.26
CA SER A 156 -3.50 29.60 -11.15
C SER A 156 -2.66 30.72 -10.52
N PHE A 157 -1.71 30.37 -9.64
CA PHE A 157 -0.83 31.34 -8.98
C PHE A 157 0.21 31.93 -9.95
N TYR A 158 0.77 31.10 -10.83
CA TYR A 158 1.75 31.54 -11.85
C TYR A 158 1.14 32.43 -12.94
N THR A 159 -0.15 32.24 -13.27
CA THR A 159 -0.86 33.14 -14.21
C THR A 159 -1.15 34.53 -13.65
N ILE A 160 -1.12 34.72 -12.34
CA ILE A 160 -1.39 36.03 -11.72
C ILE A 160 -0.10 36.87 -11.58
N GLU A 161 1.07 36.23 -11.43
CA GLU A 161 2.37 36.91 -11.40
C GLU A 161 2.92 37.29 -12.79
N SER A 162 2.28 36.84 -13.88
CA SER A 162 2.71 37.09 -15.26
C SER A 162 1.90 38.17 -16.00
N VAL A 163 1.07 38.93 -15.27
CA VAL A 163 0.31 40.10 -15.76
C VAL A 163 0.73 41.33 -14.96
#